data_AF-A0A379WQ94-F1
#
_entry.id   AF-A0A379WQ94-F1
#
_cell.length_a   1.000
_cell.length_b   1.000
_cell.length_c   1.000
_cell.angle_alpha   90.00
_cell.angle_beta   90.00
_cell.angle_gamma   90.00
#
_symmetry.space_group_name_H-M   'P 1'
#
loop_
_entity.id
_entity.type
_entity.pdbx_description
1 polymer ?
#
loop_
_entity_poly.entity_id
_entity_poly.type
_entity_poly.pdbx_seq_one_letter_code
_entity_poly.pdbx_strand_id
1 'polypeptide(L)' 'MTAIPLAQQHGPRYFMLNKPQGYVCSTDDPDHPTVLYFLDEPVAYKLHAAGRLDIDTTGLVLMTDDGQWSHPHYVAAPSL' A
#
# COMPACT_ATOMS: atom_id res chain seq x y z
N MET A 1 -0.55 33.60 19.42
CA MET A 1 -0.64 33.33 17.97
C MET A 1 0.01 31.99 17.73
N THR A 2 -0.76 30.90 17.69
CA THR A 2 -0.22 29.55 17.47
C THR A 2 -0.12 29.33 15.97
N ALA A 3 1.09 29.07 15.46
CA ALA A 3 1.27 28.74 14.04
C ALA A 3 0.55 27.42 13.74
N ILE A 4 -0.34 27.45 12.75
CA ILE A 4 -0.95 26.23 12.20
C ILE A 4 0.12 25.59 11.30
N PRO A 5 0.55 24.34 11.56
CA PRO A 5 1.52 23.68 10.69
C PRO A 5 0.94 23.50 9.28
N LEU A 6 1.75 23.82 8.27
CA LEU A 6 1.40 23.53 6.87
C LEU A 6 1.38 22.01 6.70
N ALA A 7 0.19 21.43 6.56
CA ALA A 7 0.05 20.01 6.23
C ALA A 7 0.29 19.83 4.73
N GLN A 8 1.40 19.19 4.37
CA GLN A 8 1.65 18.79 2.99
C GLN A 8 0.58 17.74 2.59
N GLN A 9 -0.26 18.07 1.62
CA GLN A 9 -1.26 17.17 1.07
C GLN A 9 -0.62 16.40 -0.09
N HIS A 10 -0.48 15.08 0.05
CA HIS A 10 -0.07 14.20 -1.05
C HIS A 10 -1.30 13.52 -1.64
N GLY A 11 -1.35 13.40 -2.98
CA GLY A 11 -2.39 12.62 -3.66
C GLY A 11 -2.15 11.11 -3.53
N PRO A 12 -3.12 10.28 -3.97
CA PRO A 12 -2.97 8.82 -3.93
C PRO A 12 -1.82 8.36 -4.83
N ARG A 13 -1.13 7.30 -4.41
CA ARG A 13 0.04 6.74 -5.09
C ARG A 13 -0.25 5.31 -5.54
N TYR A 14 0.27 4.93 -6.70
CA TYR A 14 0.09 3.59 -7.26
C TYR A 14 1.41 3.11 -7.86
N PHE A 15 1.80 1.89 -7.49
CA PHE A 15 3.02 1.26 -7.95
C PHE A 15 2.75 -0.14 -8.47
N MET A 16 3.60 -0.55 -9.40
CA MET A 16 3.60 -1.88 -9.97
C MET A 16 4.89 -2.58 -9.56
N LEU A 17 4.78 -3.72 -8.88
CA LEU A 17 5.90 -4.52 -8.45
C LEU A 17 5.79 -5.92 -9.06
N ASN A 18 6.88 -6.39 -9.67
CA ASN A 18 7.03 -7.82 -9.97
C ASN A 18 7.63 -8.51 -8.75
N LYS A 19 6.78 -9.12 -7.92
CA LYS A 19 7.17 -9.75 -6.66
C LYS A 19 8.02 -11.01 -6.91
N PRO A 20 9.21 -11.12 -6.30
CA PRO A 20 9.97 -12.37 -6.27
C PRO A 20 9.42 -13.36 -5.22
N GLN A 21 9.82 -14.63 -5.31
CA GLN A 21 9.47 -15.64 -4.29
C GLN A 21 10.16 -15.31 -2.96
N GLY A 22 9.56 -15.77 -1.86
CA GLY A 22 10.13 -15.66 -0.51
C GLY A 22 9.78 -14.36 0.22
N TYR A 23 8.92 -13.51 -0.36
CA TYR A 23 8.46 -12.26 0.23
C TYR A 23 6.94 -12.25 0.43
N VAL A 24 6.45 -11.64 1.50
CA VAL A 24 5.02 -11.53 1.77
C VAL A 24 4.46 -10.17 1.35
N CYS A 25 3.20 -10.13 0.92
CA CYS A 25 2.48 -8.91 0.55
C CYS A 25 1.90 -8.13 1.75
N SER A 26 2.37 -8.43 2.97
CA SER A 26 1.97 -7.73 4.20
C SER A 26 2.83 -6.49 4.43
N THR A 27 2.30 -5.51 5.17
CA THR A 27 3.08 -4.35 5.65
C THR A 27 3.94 -4.69 6.86
N ASP A 28 3.56 -5.71 7.61
CA ASP A 28 4.28 -6.19 8.80
C ASP A 28 4.13 -7.71 8.88
N ASP A 29 5.26 -8.41 8.98
CA ASP A 29 5.34 -9.85 9.13
C ASP A 29 6.64 -10.19 9.92
N PRO A 30 6.53 -10.86 11.07
CA PRO A 30 7.68 -11.13 11.93
C PRO A 30 8.58 -12.26 11.40
N ASP A 31 8.06 -13.13 10.53
CA ASP A 31 8.72 -14.37 10.11
C ASP A 31 9.32 -14.26 8.70
N HIS A 32 8.78 -13.36 7.86
CA HIS A 32 9.15 -13.23 6.46
C HIS A 32 9.37 -11.78 6.01
N PRO A 33 10.33 -11.52 5.10
CA PRO A 33 10.55 -10.19 4.57
C PRO A 33 9.37 -9.73 3.70
N THR A 34 9.02 -8.46 3.79
CA THR A 34 7.88 -7.89 3.08
C THR A 34 8.27 -7.33 1.71
N VAL A 35 7.30 -7.25 0.79
CA VAL A 35 7.49 -6.60 -0.52
C VAL A 35 7.87 -5.11 -0.41
N LEU A 36 7.64 -4.48 0.75
CA LEU A 36 8.08 -3.10 1.02
C LEU A 36 9.59 -2.93 0.94
N TYR A 37 10.36 -4.02 1.12
CA TYR A 37 11.82 -4.01 0.95
C TYR A 37 12.26 -3.50 -0.43
N PHE A 38 11.44 -3.70 -1.46
CA PHE A 38 11.75 -3.28 -2.84
C PHE A 38 11.30 -1.85 -3.17
N LEU A 39 10.66 -1.14 -2.25
CA LEU A 39 10.12 0.19 -2.48
C LEU A 39 11.00 1.26 -1.82
N ASP A 40 11.78 1.97 -2.63
CA ASP A 40 12.54 3.15 -2.19
C ASP A 40 11.68 4.41 -2.28
N GLU A 41 10.60 4.43 -1.49
CA GLU A 41 9.62 5.52 -1.49
C GLU A 41 9.46 6.11 -0.08
N PRO A 42 9.38 7.45 0.05
CA PRO A 42 9.09 8.06 1.33
C PRO A 42 7.74 7.55 1.83
N VAL A 43 7.71 7.17 3.11
CA VAL A 43 6.48 6.71 3.76
C VAL A 43 5.92 5.43 3.11
N ALA A 44 6.79 4.55 2.59
CA ALA A 44 6.42 3.26 1.98
C ALA A 44 5.57 2.36 2.90
N TYR A 45 5.71 2.50 4.22
CA TYR A 45 4.88 1.80 5.21
C TYR A 45 3.38 2.15 5.15
N LYS A 46 2.99 3.22 4.45
CA LYS A 46 1.59 3.55 4.17
C LYS A 46 1.04 2.83 2.93
N LEU A 47 1.89 2.21 2.12
CA LEU A 47 1.47 1.47 0.95
C LEU A 47 1.03 0.06 1.38
N HIS A 48 -0.05 -0.41 0.79
CA HIS A 48 -0.57 -1.76 0.95
C HIS A 48 -0.74 -2.44 -0.42
N ALA A 49 -0.69 -3.77 -0.42
CA ALA A 49 -0.93 -4.55 -1.63
C ALA A 49 -2.42 -4.58 -1.96
N ALA A 50 -2.78 -4.14 -3.16
CA ALA A 50 -4.13 -4.28 -3.73
C ALA A 50 -4.29 -5.68 -4.32
N GLY A 51 -4.61 -6.63 -3.45
CA GLY A 51 -4.63 -8.06 -3.74
C GLY A 51 -3.52 -8.80 -3.00
N ARG A 52 -3.61 -10.13 -2.96
CA ARG A 52 -2.67 -10.98 -2.22
C ARG A 52 -2.06 -12.00 -3.16
N LEU A 53 -0.74 -12.14 -3.07
CA LEU A 53 -0.01 -13.29 -3.58
C LEU A 53 0.59 -14.03 -2.38
N ASP A 54 0.61 -15.36 -2.47
CA ASP A 54 1.27 -16.18 -1.46
C ASP A 54 2.80 -16.00 -1.52
N ILE A 55 3.47 -16.36 -0.44
CA ILE A 55 4.92 -16.14 -0.27
C ILE A 55 5.75 -16.83 -1.36
N ASP A 56 5.32 -18.01 -1.79
CA ASP A 56 5.91 -18.86 -2.81
C ASP A 56 5.47 -18.48 -4.25
N THR A 57 4.60 -17.49 -4.39
CA THR A 57 4.14 -17.02 -5.70
C THR A 57 4.99 -15.85 -6.21
N THR A 58 5.20 -15.79 -7.52
CA THR A 58 5.80 -14.64 -8.21
C THR A 58 4.78 -13.94 -9.08
N GLY A 59 5.05 -12.67 -9.39
CA GLY A 59 4.32 -11.96 -10.43
C GLY A 59 3.85 -10.59 -9.98
N LEU A 60 2.85 -10.09 -10.68
CA LEU A 60 2.37 -8.72 -10.55
C LEU A 60 1.67 -8.49 -9.19
N VAL A 61 2.16 -7.51 -8.45
CA VAL A 61 1.53 -6.94 -7.26
C VAL A 61 1.34 -5.45 -7.48
N LEU A 62 0.14 -4.95 -7.22
CA LEU A 62 -0.16 -3.52 -7.23
C LEU A 62 -0.08 -3.02 -5.80
N MET A 63 0.67 -1.95 -5.57
CA MET A 63 0.84 -1.32 -4.26
C MET A 63 0.24 0.09 -4.30
N THR A 64 -0.52 0.47 -3.29
CA THR A 64 -1.16 1.80 -3.22
C THR A 64 -1.37 2.23 -1.77
N ASP A 65 -1.55 3.52 -1.51
CA ASP A 65 -2.10 4.03 -0.25
C ASP A 65 -3.58 4.44 -0.37
N ASP A 66 -4.20 4.19 -1.52
CA ASP A 66 -5.61 4.43 -1.77
C ASP A 66 -6.45 3.22 -1.33
N GLY A 67 -6.98 3.30 -0.11
CA GLY A 67 -7.85 2.28 0.46
C GLY A 67 -9.19 2.12 -0.27
N GLN A 68 -9.70 3.17 -0.92
CA GLN A 68 -10.96 3.11 -1.68
C GLN A 68 -10.76 2.35 -2.98
N TRP A 69 -9.62 2.58 -3.64
CA TRP A 69 -9.28 1.86 -4.87
C TRP A 69 -8.93 0.39 -4.60
N SER A 70 -8.18 0.10 -3.54
CA SER A 70 -7.76 -1.28 -3.23
C SER A 70 -8.88 -2.17 -2.68
N HIS A 71 -9.90 -1.57 -2.06
CA HIS A 71 -11.06 -2.28 -1.51
C HIS A 71 -12.35 -1.71 -2.10
N PRO A 72 -12.92 -2.31 -3.16
CA PRO A 72 -14.13 -1.79 -3.81
C PRO A 72 -15.42 -1.86 -2.97
N HIS A 73 -15.33 -2.06 -1.64
CA HIS A 73 -16.47 -2.09 -0.71
C HIS A 73 -16.54 -0.85 0.18
N TYR A 74 -16.59 0.34 -0.43
CA TYR A 74 -17.35 1.45 0.14
C TYR A 74 -17.78 2.39 -0.98
N VAL A 75 -18.84 2.01 -1.69
CA VAL A 75 -19.75 3.03 -2.21
C VAL A 75 -20.19 3.79 -0.97
N ALA A 76 -19.61 4.97 -0.74
CA ALA A 76 -20.22 5.94 0.15
C ALA A 76 -21.65 6.11 -0.37
N ALA A 77 -22.62 5.50 0.32
CA ALA A 77 -24.00 5.80 0.06
C ALA A 77 -24.11 7.32 0.16
N PRO A 78 -24.57 8.03 -0.89
CA PRO A 78 -24.73 9.46 -0.81
C PRO A 78 -25.60 9.73 0.41
N SER A 79 -25.09 10.53 1.34
CA SER A 79 -25.83 10.96 2.52
C SER A 79 -27.05 11.73 2.03
N LEU A 80 -28.23 11.14 2.14
CA LEU A 80 -29.52 11.84 2.06
C LEU A 80 -29.89 12.37 3.45
#